data_AF-A0A6A1VI42-F1
#
_entry.id   AF-A0A6A1VI42-F1
#
_cell.length_a   1.000
_cell.length_b   1.000
_cell.length_c   1.000
_cell.angle_alpha   90.00
_cell.angle_beta   90.00
_cell.angle_gamma   90.00
#
_symmetry.space_group_name_H-M   'P 1'
#
loop_
_entity.id
_entity.type
_entity.pdbx_description
1 polymer ?
#
loop_
_entity_poly.entity_id
_entity_poly.type
_entity_poly.pdbx_seq_one_letter_code
_entity_poly.pdbx_strand_id
1 'polypeptide(L)'
;MHAYFKKFPSKEAALLKPHPDTTEEQWKELCDLFTSEAFMKRSEQNKKNRSKLTVNHAAGSRSFQRTRACMERMDAFQRQCDLEGKTYTEIEVYSEILGKKSGYVRGLGRRLSLRLHQL
;
A
#
# COMPACT_ATOMS: atom_id res chain seq x y z
N MET A 1 10.03 -10.12 11.36
CA MET A 1 9.86 -11.59 11.23
C MET A 1 10.68 -12.21 10.10
N HIS A 2 10.23 -12.32 8.84
CA HIS A 2 10.98 -13.08 7.81
C HIS A 2 12.39 -12.53 7.50
N ALA A 3 12.59 -11.21 7.54
CA ALA A 3 13.91 -10.60 7.39
C ALA A 3 14.88 -10.97 8.53
N TYR A 4 14.36 -11.20 9.74
CA TYR A 4 15.14 -11.69 10.88
C TYR A 4 15.48 -13.17 10.72
N PHE A 5 14.50 -13.99 10.31
CA PHE A 5 14.70 -15.42 10.01
C PHE A 5 15.85 -15.64 9.01
N LYS A 6 15.94 -14.81 7.96
CA LYS A 6 17.01 -14.88 6.95
C LYS A 6 18.43 -14.60 7.44
N LYS A 7 18.60 -14.09 8.67
CA LYS A 7 19.93 -13.91 9.27
C LYS A 7 20.57 -15.24 9.69
N PHE A 8 19.78 -16.31 9.76
CA PHE A 8 20.24 -17.63 10.14
C PHE A 8 20.45 -18.53 8.91
N PRO A 9 21.47 -19.39 8.92
CA PRO A 9 21.77 -20.28 7.80
C PRO A 9 20.77 -21.44 7.66
N SER A 10 20.13 -21.84 8.76
CA SER A 10 19.17 -22.95 8.78
C SER A 10 17.98 -22.63 9.69
N LYS A 11 16.89 -23.38 9.49
CA LYS A 11 15.71 -23.34 10.35
C LYS A 11 16.05 -23.68 11.81
N GLU A 12 16.87 -24.69 12.02
CA GLU A 12 17.30 -25.13 13.35
C GLU A 12 18.07 -24.01 14.07
N ALA A 13 18.99 -23.33 13.36
CA ALA A 13 19.71 -22.18 13.90
C ALA A 13 18.78 -21.00 14.23
N ALA A 14 17.70 -20.82 13.46
CA ALA A 14 16.69 -19.81 13.72
C ALA A 14 15.82 -20.16 14.95
N LEU A 15 15.47 -21.43 15.14
CA LEU A 15 14.65 -21.88 16.27
C LEU A 15 15.34 -21.66 17.63
N LEU A 16 16.67 -21.75 17.69
CA LEU A 16 17.46 -21.46 18.90
C LEU A 16 17.49 -19.97 19.29
N LYS A 17 17.08 -19.08 18.38
CA LYS A 17 17.12 -17.63 18.58
C LYS A 17 15.77 -17.02 18.20
N PRO A 18 14.73 -17.17 19.05
CA PRO A 18 13.43 -16.58 18.82
C PRO A 18 13.48 -15.07 18.64
N HIS A 19 12.56 -14.53 17.83
CA HIS A 19 12.44 -13.10 17.66
C HIS A 19 11.92 -12.45 18.96
N PRO A 20 12.46 -11.30 19.39
CA PRO A 20 12.12 -10.69 20.68
C PRO A 20 10.64 -10.36 20.86
N ASP A 21 9.94 -10.08 19.75
CA ASP A 21 8.51 -9.75 19.74
C ASP A 21 7.57 -10.95 19.53
N THR A 22 8.05 -12.20 19.67
CA THR A 22 7.22 -13.42 19.51
C THR A 22 7.49 -14.43 20.61
N THR A 23 6.48 -15.23 20.97
CA THR A 23 6.71 -16.40 21.83
C THR A 23 7.47 -17.49 21.07
N GLU A 24 8.03 -18.47 21.79
CA GLU A 24 8.75 -19.59 21.19
C GLU A 24 7.87 -20.41 20.25
N GLU A 25 6.61 -20.65 20.63
CA GLU A 25 5.63 -21.40 19.82
C GLU A 25 5.29 -20.64 18.55
N GLN A 26 4.99 -19.34 18.66
CA GLN A 26 4.70 -18.48 17.51
C GLN A 26 5.91 -18.40 16.57
N TRP A 27 7.11 -18.31 17.12
CA TRP A 27 8.34 -18.30 16.33
C TRP A 27 8.55 -19.60 15.58
N LYS A 28 8.27 -20.74 16.23
CA LYS A 28 8.34 -22.06 15.60
C LYS A 28 7.38 -22.18 14.42
N GLU A 29 6.12 -21.79 14.60
CA GLU A 29 5.12 -21.76 13.52
C GLU A 29 5.55 -20.85 12.36
N LEU A 30 6.14 -19.69 12.65
CA LEU A 30 6.67 -18.79 11.62
C LEU A 30 7.86 -19.41 10.88
N CYS A 31 8.77 -20.10 11.57
CA CYS A 31 9.88 -20.82 10.94
C CYS A 31 9.38 -21.96 10.03
N ASP A 32 8.35 -22.70 10.46
CA ASP A 32 7.67 -23.71 9.65
C ASP A 32 7.04 -23.07 8.41
N LEU A 33 6.33 -21.95 8.58
CA LEU A 33 5.73 -21.20 7.48
C LEU A 33 6.78 -20.72 6.47
N PHE A 34 7.88 -20.13 6.92
CA PHE A 34 8.92 -19.60 6.04
C PHE A 34 9.68 -20.67 5.26
N THR A 35 9.75 -21.89 5.80
CA THR A 35 10.36 -23.05 5.11
C THR A 35 9.38 -23.86 4.28
N SER A 36 8.07 -23.61 4.41
CA SER A 36 7.06 -24.29 3.61
C SER A 36 7.23 -24.02 2.12
N GLU A 37 7.04 -25.05 1.30
CA GLU A 37 7.17 -24.96 -0.15
C GLU A 37 6.17 -23.95 -0.74
N ALA A 38 4.94 -23.92 -0.22
CA ALA A 38 3.91 -22.98 -0.64
C ALA A 38 4.32 -21.52 -0.42
N PHE A 39 4.91 -21.21 0.74
CA PHE A 39 5.41 -19.87 1.03
C PHE A 39 6.58 -19.50 0.11
N MET A 40 7.54 -20.40 -0.08
CA MET A 40 8.69 -20.19 -0.96
C MET A 40 8.28 -19.92 -2.40
N LYS A 41 7.38 -20.74 -2.96
CA LYS A 41 6.80 -20.54 -4.30
C LYS A 41 6.14 -19.17 -4.43
N ARG A 42 5.30 -18.80 -3.46
CA ARG A 42 4.60 -17.50 -3.45
C ARG A 42 5.58 -16.33 -3.32
N SER A 43 6.60 -16.44 -2.47
CA SER A 43 7.62 -15.41 -2.27
C SER A 43 8.43 -15.17 -3.55
N GLU A 44 8.90 -16.23 -4.21
CA GLU A 44 9.62 -16.13 -5.48
C GLU A 44 8.75 -15.54 -6.58
N GLN A 45 7.50 -15.97 -6.70
CA GLN A 45 6.56 -15.40 -7.66
C GLN A 45 6.32 -13.91 -7.40
N ASN A 46 6.12 -13.51 -6.15
CA ASN A 46 5.92 -12.11 -5.78
C ASN A 46 7.14 -11.25 -6.09
N LYS A 47 8.36 -11.79 -5.91
CA LYS A 47 9.61 -11.10 -6.29
C LYS A 47 9.68 -10.85 -7.80
N LYS A 48 9.36 -11.86 -8.61
CA LYS A 48 9.27 -11.75 -10.09
C LYS A 48 8.17 -10.78 -10.54
N ASN A 49 7.03 -10.76 -9.84
CA ASN A 49 5.95 -9.84 -10.16
C ASN A 49 6.35 -8.39 -9.84
N ARG A 50 7.02 -8.16 -8.70
CA ARG A 50 7.53 -6.82 -8.35
C ARG A 50 8.59 -6.30 -9.32
N SER A 51 9.47 -7.17 -9.84
CA SER A 51 10.46 -6.73 -10.85
C SER A 51 9.83 -6.35 -12.19
N LYS A 52 8.62 -6.85 -12.49
CA LYS A 52 7.84 -6.48 -13.68
C LYS A 52 6.98 -5.23 -13.48
N LEU A 53 6.92 -4.70 -12.26
CA LEU A 53 6.15 -3.51 -11.95
C LEU A 53 6.90 -2.27 -12.45
N THR A 54 6.54 -1.80 -13.64
CA THR A 54 7.17 -0.64 -14.30
C THR A 54 6.62 0.69 -13.80
N VAL A 55 5.37 0.71 -13.33
CA VAL A 55 4.70 1.91 -12.83
C VAL A 55 4.14 1.64 -11.44
N ASN A 56 4.53 2.47 -10.48
CA ASN A 56 3.95 2.45 -9.14
C ASN A 56 2.59 3.15 -9.21
N HIS A 57 1.50 2.39 -9.36
CA HIS A 57 0.16 2.97 -9.24
C HIS A 57 -0.04 3.45 -7.81
N ALA A 58 -0.17 4.77 -7.65
CA ALA A 58 -0.42 5.38 -6.34
C ALA A 58 -1.84 5.04 -5.80
N ALA A 59 -2.68 4.40 -6.63
CA ALA A 59 -3.99 3.87 -6.30
C ALA A 59 -3.99 2.71 -5.26
N GLY A 60 -2.82 2.23 -4.82
CA GLY A 60 -2.72 1.20 -3.79
C GLY A 60 -3.34 -0.14 -4.23
N SER A 61 -4.22 -0.71 -3.41
CA SER A 61 -4.90 -2.00 -3.68
C SER A 61 -6.08 -1.90 -4.64
N ARG A 62 -6.32 -0.75 -5.27
CA ARG A 62 -7.43 -0.56 -6.20
C ARG A 62 -7.12 -1.23 -7.54
N SER A 63 -8.07 -2.00 -8.05
CA SER A 63 -8.01 -2.48 -9.44
C SER A 63 -8.04 -1.30 -10.41
N PHE A 64 -7.51 -1.51 -11.63
CA PHE A 64 -7.53 -0.51 -12.69
C PHE A 64 -8.94 0.03 -12.96
N GLN A 65 -9.94 -0.86 -13.02
CA GLN A 65 -11.35 -0.49 -13.18
C GLN A 65 -11.84 0.44 -12.05
N ARG A 66 -11.47 0.13 -10.80
CA ARG A 66 -11.87 0.93 -9.64
C ARG A 66 -11.18 2.30 -9.62
N THR A 67 -9.98 2.41 -10.19
CA THR A 67 -9.29 3.70 -10.37
C THR A 67 -9.96 4.52 -11.46
N ARG A 68 -10.27 3.90 -12.61
CA ARG A 68 -10.99 4.55 -13.71
C ARG A 68 -12.35 5.12 -13.27
N ALA A 69 -13.19 4.31 -12.63
CA ALA A 69 -14.50 4.73 -12.12
C ALA A 69 -14.44 5.85 -11.05
N CYS A 70 -13.26 6.11 -10.49
CA CYS A 70 -13.05 7.20 -9.56
C CYS A 70 -12.63 8.49 -10.26
N MET A 71 -11.77 8.38 -11.26
CA MET A 71 -11.43 9.51 -12.13
C MET A 71 -12.69 10.01 -12.83
N GLU A 72 -13.52 9.12 -13.37
CA GLU A 72 -14.80 9.48 -14.00
C GLU A 72 -15.75 10.21 -13.04
N ARG A 73 -15.82 9.78 -11.77
CA ARG A 73 -16.61 10.48 -10.73
C ARG A 73 -16.03 11.85 -10.37
N MET A 74 -14.71 11.99 -10.34
CA MET A 74 -14.06 13.29 -10.13
C MET A 74 -14.35 14.25 -11.27
N ASP A 75 -14.24 13.79 -12.51
CA ASP A 75 -14.54 14.61 -13.67
C ASP A 75 -16.03 14.99 -13.73
N ALA A 76 -16.92 14.11 -13.30
CA ALA A 76 -18.35 14.42 -13.21
C ALA A 76 -18.65 15.48 -12.14
N PHE A 77 -18.05 15.35 -10.95
CA PHE A 77 -18.19 16.32 -9.87
C PHE A 77 -17.63 17.69 -10.25
N GLN A 78 -16.45 17.73 -10.89
CA GLN A 78 -15.86 18.97 -11.37
C GLN A 78 -16.79 19.70 -12.35
N ARG A 79 -17.36 18.98 -13.33
CA ARG A 79 -18.33 19.56 -14.27
C ARG A 79 -19.57 20.11 -13.57
N GLN A 80 -20.05 19.44 -12.53
CA GLN A 80 -21.18 19.94 -11.74
C GLN A 80 -20.81 21.24 -11.02
N CYS A 81 -19.62 21.31 -10.43
CA CYS A 81 -19.13 22.51 -9.75
C CYS A 81 -18.98 23.70 -10.70
N ASP A 82 -18.47 23.45 -11.92
CA ASP A 82 -18.31 24.46 -12.96
C ASP A 82 -19.68 25.03 -13.40
N LEU A 83 -20.72 24.19 -13.51
CA LEU A 83 -22.09 24.62 -13.80
C LEU A 83 -22.72 25.43 -12.67
N GLU A 84 -22.41 25.10 -11.42
CA GLU A 84 -22.89 25.81 -10.22
C GLU A 84 -22.09 27.10 -9.92
N GLY A 85 -21.04 27.39 -10.70
CA GLY A 85 -20.17 28.55 -10.49
C GLY A 85 -19.34 28.47 -9.20
N LYS A 86 -19.16 27.27 -8.64
CA LYS A 86 -18.48 27.05 -7.37
C LYS A 86 -17.05 26.58 -7.61
N THR A 87 -16.08 27.30 -7.07
CA THR A 87 -14.69 26.86 -7.03
C THR A 87 -14.46 25.99 -5.82
N TYR A 88 -14.05 24.74 -6.02
CA TYR A 88 -13.65 23.84 -4.95
C TYR A 88 -12.15 23.55 -5.05
N THR A 89 -11.51 23.36 -3.89
CA THR A 89 -10.14 22.87 -3.84
C THR A 89 -10.11 21.37 -4.17
N GLU A 90 -9.03 20.90 -4.79
CA GLU A 90 -8.84 19.47 -5.13
C GLU A 90 -9.14 18.58 -3.90
N ILE A 91 -8.77 19.04 -2.70
CA ILE A 91 -8.96 18.36 -1.40
C ILE A 91 -10.44 18.17 -1.04
N GLU A 92 -11.29 19.14 -1.33
CA GLU A 92 -12.74 19.06 -1.08
C GLU A 92 -13.41 18.05 -2.02
N VAL A 93 -13.06 18.12 -3.31
CA VAL A 93 -13.51 17.15 -4.33
C VAL A 93 -13.12 15.72 -3.92
N TYR A 94 -11.89 15.52 -3.46
CA TYR A 94 -11.43 14.20 -3.00
C TYR A 94 -12.17 13.71 -1.77
N SER A 95 -12.38 14.58 -0.78
CA SER A 95 -13.03 14.21 0.47
C SER A 95 -14.48 13.77 0.25
N GLU A 96 -15.16 14.38 -0.72
CA GLU A 96 -16.53 14.04 -1.09
C GLU A 96 -16.59 12.69 -1.83
N ILE A 97 -15.69 12.45 -2.79
CA ILE A 97 -15.77 11.28 -3.69
C ILE A 97 -15.14 10.01 -3.09
N LEU A 98 -14.05 10.18 -2.34
CA LEU A 98 -13.28 9.09 -1.73
C LEU A 98 -13.56 8.92 -0.23
N GLY A 99 -14.24 9.88 0.38
CA GLY A 99 -14.43 9.97 1.83
C GLY A 99 -13.20 10.55 2.54
N LYS A 100 -13.40 10.97 3.79
CA LYS A 100 -12.34 11.51 4.67
C LYS A 100 -11.38 10.42 5.16
N LYS A 101 -10.51 9.90 4.28
CA LYS A 101 -9.36 9.04 4.65
C LYS A 101 -8.07 9.62 4.11
N SER A 102 -7.16 10.00 5.02
CA SER A 102 -5.89 10.68 4.72
C SER A 102 -4.92 9.92 3.80
N GLY A 103 -5.12 8.61 3.61
CA GLY A 103 -4.35 7.80 2.67
C GLY A 103 -4.71 8.02 1.20
N TYR A 104 -5.94 8.44 0.91
CA TYR A 104 -6.39 8.65 -0.47
C TYR A 104 -5.75 9.86 -1.13
N VAL A 105 -5.54 10.95 -0.38
CA VAL A 105 -4.88 12.16 -0.87
C VAL A 105 -3.39 11.93 -1.08
N ARG A 106 -2.74 11.15 -0.20
CA ARG A 106 -1.31 10.80 -0.32
C ARG A 106 -1.01 9.87 -1.49
N GLY A 107 -1.94 8.99 -1.85
CA GLY A 107 -1.83 8.04 -2.96
C GLY A 107 -2.04 8.63 -4.35
N LEU A 108 -1.83 9.94 -4.56
CA LEU A 108 -2.01 10.58 -5.86
C LEU A 108 -0.70 11.08 -6.48
N GLY A 109 0.43 10.92 -5.78
CA GLY A 109 1.74 11.30 -6.31
C GLY A 109 1.95 12.81 -6.50
N ARG A 110 0.95 13.65 -6.21
CA ARG A 110 1.14 15.09 -6.10
C ARG A 110 1.83 15.35 -4.76
N ARG A 111 3.12 15.71 -4.82
CA ARG A 111 3.79 16.42 -3.74
C ARG A 111 2.91 17.64 -3.47
N LEU A 112 2.04 17.56 -2.46
CA LEU A 112 1.49 18.74 -1.83
C LEU A 112 2.72 19.54 -1.43
N SER A 113 3.11 20.50 -2.27
CA SER A 113 3.92 21.61 -1.82
C SER A 113 3.03 22.31 -0.82
N LEU A 114 3.05 21.82 0.42
CA LEU A 114 2.70 22.58 1.59
C LEU A 114 3.72 23.71 1.64
N ARG A 115 3.55 24.71 0.75
CA ARG A 115 3.87 26.07 1.12
C ARG A 115 2.77 26.49 2.08
N LEU A 116 2.94 26.05 3.33
CA LEU A 116 2.58 26.81 4.50
C LEU A 116 3.17 28.21 4.29
N HIS A 117 2.38 29.14 3.76
CA HIS A 117 2.61 30.53 4.06
C HIS A 117 1.71 30.85 5.25
N GLN A 118 2.29 30.75 6.44
CA GLN A 118 2.04 31.72 7.47
C GLN A 118 2.71 33.02 7.02
N LEU A 119 1.89 34.01 6.68
CA LEU A 119 1.91 35.42 7.09
C LEU A 119 0.91 36.18 6.21
#